data_AF-A0A7J9KB17-F1
#
_entry.id   AF-A0A7J9KB17-F1
#
_cell.length_a   1.000
_cell.length_b   1.000
_cell.length_c   1.000
_cell.angle_alpha   90.00
_cell.angle_beta   90.00
_cell.angle_gamma   90.00
#
_symmetry.space_group_name_H-M   'P 1'
#
loop_
_entity.id
_entity.type
_entity.pdbx_description
1 polymer ?
#
loop_
_entity_poly.entity_id
_entity_poly.type
_entity_poly.pdbx_seq_one_letter_code
_entity_poly.pdbx_strand_id
1 'polypeptide(L)'
;FADELKNARKLGKFKQYVVGRSSDATFADVFEKQEAIIRYLGGCDPTGMNLQPSQKKEAAKQCDCTLLDIENALAKFTWAKEAHQKMAQLKEEGKPMPKSFAEVQKLMGSTPLDHARSNMAKSGQISRNALCPCGSKKRYK
;
A
#
# COMPACT_ATOMS: atom_id res chain seq x y z
N PHE A 1 -1.41 10.61 6.42
CA PHE A 1 -1.75 9.47 5.55
C PHE A 1 -3.18 8.95 5.69
N ALA A 2 -3.65 8.42 6.83
CA ALA A 2 -5.05 7.97 6.92
C ALA A 2 -6.04 9.12 6.64
N ASP A 3 -5.78 10.31 7.20
CA ASP A 3 -6.58 11.51 6.91
C ASP A 3 -6.35 12.05 5.50
N GLU A 4 -5.16 11.87 4.93
CA GLU A 4 -4.87 12.23 3.54
C GLU A 4 -5.61 11.30 2.57
N LEU A 5 -5.71 10.00 2.88
CA LEU A 5 -6.52 9.03 2.13
C LEU A 5 -8.00 9.39 2.23
N LYS A 6 -8.49 9.72 3.43
CA LYS A 6 -9.86 10.19 3.64
C LYS A 6 -10.15 11.45 2.84
N ASN A 7 -9.25 12.42 2.86
CA ASN A 7 -9.38 13.70 2.16
C ASN A 7 -9.27 13.52 0.64
N ALA A 8 -8.32 12.71 0.17
CA ALA A 8 -8.17 12.44 -1.26
C ALA A 8 -9.30 11.56 -1.83
N ARG A 9 -9.95 10.71 -1.01
CA ARG A 9 -11.24 10.07 -1.32
C ARG A 9 -12.34 11.10 -1.49
N LYS A 10 -12.53 11.99 -0.51
CA LYS A 10 -13.53 13.07 -0.55
C LYS A 10 -13.36 14.01 -1.75
N LEU A 11 -12.12 14.25 -2.15
CA LEU A 11 -11.77 15.16 -3.24
C LEU A 11 -11.70 14.48 -4.62
N GLY A 12 -11.91 13.16 -4.72
CA GLY A 12 -11.83 12.41 -5.98
C GLY A 12 -10.44 12.46 -6.66
N LYS A 13 -9.41 12.95 -5.95
CA LYS A 13 -8.09 13.28 -6.51
C LYS A 13 -7.30 12.06 -6.97
N PHE A 14 -7.65 10.85 -6.51
CA PHE A 14 -6.99 9.64 -6.94
C PHE A 14 -7.31 9.20 -8.37
N LYS A 15 -8.38 9.73 -9.00
CA LYS A 15 -8.73 9.41 -10.39
C LYS A 15 -7.59 9.65 -11.38
N GLN A 16 -6.76 10.66 -11.12
CA GLN A 16 -5.66 11.05 -12.02
C GLN A 16 -4.41 10.18 -11.88
N TYR A 17 -4.27 9.44 -10.78
CA TYR A 17 -3.09 8.63 -10.46
C TYR A 17 -3.34 7.13 -10.59
N VAL A 18 -4.58 6.74 -10.87
CA VAL A 18 -5.00 5.35 -10.98
C VAL A 18 -5.06 4.96 -12.45
N VAL A 19 -4.14 4.10 -12.86
CA VAL A 19 -4.11 3.51 -14.20
C VAL A 19 -4.78 2.13 -14.12
N GLY A 20 -6.02 2.01 -14.60
CA GLY A 20 -6.77 0.73 -14.62
C GLY A 20 -8.28 0.88 -14.87
N ARG A 21 -8.92 -0.18 -15.38
CA ARG A 21 -10.37 -0.25 -15.68
C ARG A 21 -11.20 -0.73 -14.48
N SER A 22 -11.12 -0.06 -13.33
CA SER A 22 -12.02 -0.39 -12.20
C SER A 22 -13.02 0.73 -11.97
N SER A 23 -14.20 0.40 -11.41
CA SER A 23 -15.26 1.38 -11.17
C SER A 23 -14.96 2.25 -9.95
N ASP A 24 -15.47 3.49 -9.95
CA ASP A 24 -15.31 4.44 -8.83
C ASP A 24 -15.81 3.87 -7.49
N ALA A 25 -16.90 3.09 -7.52
CA ALA A 25 -17.45 2.44 -6.33
C ALA A 25 -16.47 1.40 -5.75
N THR A 26 -15.88 0.58 -6.62
CA THR A 26 -14.84 -0.38 -6.20
C THR A 26 -13.62 0.31 -5.61
N PHE A 27 -13.26 1.51 -6.10
CA PHE A 27 -12.16 2.28 -5.52
C PHE A 27 -12.51 2.86 -4.16
N ALA A 28 -13.70 3.46 -4.01
CA ALA A 28 -14.14 4.03 -2.74
C ALA A 28 -14.12 2.98 -1.61
N ASP A 29 -14.66 1.78 -1.88
CA ASP A 29 -14.67 0.67 -0.93
C ASP A 29 -13.25 0.19 -0.58
N VAL A 30 -12.37 0.08 -1.58
CA VAL A 30 -10.97 -0.34 -1.38
C VAL A 30 -10.19 0.70 -0.57
N PHE A 31 -10.43 1.98 -0.80
CA PHE A 31 -9.79 3.06 -0.02
C PHE A 31 -10.34 3.14 1.40
N GLU A 32 -11.63 2.92 1.60
CA GLU A 32 -12.23 2.86 2.93
C GLU A 32 -11.65 1.72 3.76
N LYS A 33 -11.52 0.53 3.15
CA LYS A 33 -10.84 -0.61 3.79
C LYS A 33 -9.38 -0.30 4.12
N GLN A 34 -8.63 0.32 3.20
CA GLN A 34 -7.25 0.72 3.46
C GLN A 34 -7.13 1.77 4.57
N GLU A 35 -8.04 2.75 4.59
CA GLU A 35 -8.11 3.77 5.63
C GLU A 35 -8.38 3.15 7.01
N ALA A 36 -9.35 2.22 7.10
CA ALA A 36 -9.67 1.51 8.32
C ALA A 36 -8.48 0.69 8.84
N ILE A 37 -7.82 -0.07 7.95
CA ILE A 37 -6.64 -0.86 8.28
C ILE A 37 -5.50 0.03 8.79
N ILE A 38 -5.16 1.10 8.06
CA ILE A 38 -4.06 1.99 8.43
C ILE A 38 -4.38 2.73 9.74
N ARG A 39 -5.64 3.12 9.97
CA ARG A 39 -6.06 3.75 11.22
C ARG A 39 -5.94 2.81 12.41
N TYR A 40 -6.40 1.56 12.25
CA TYR A 40 -6.29 0.55 13.31
C TYR A 40 -4.82 0.25 13.62
N LEU A 41 -4.02 -0.03 12.60
CA LEU A 41 -2.60 -0.33 12.77
C LEU A 41 -1.80 0.87 13.26
N GLY A 42 -2.16 2.09 12.89
CA GLY A 42 -1.56 3.32 13.40
C GLY A 42 -1.80 3.55 14.88
N GLY A 43 -2.89 2.99 15.44
CA GLY A 43 -3.11 2.94 16.88
C GLY A 43 -2.20 1.96 17.61
N CYS A 44 -1.71 0.91 16.93
CA CYS A 44 -0.74 -0.04 17.47
C CYS A 44 0.70 0.46 17.32
N ASP A 45 1.06 0.92 16.12
CA ASP A 45 2.36 1.51 15.81
C ASP A 45 2.18 2.64 14.79
N PRO A 46 2.40 3.91 15.17
CA PRO A 46 2.25 5.05 14.27
C PRO A 46 3.26 5.05 13.12
N THR A 47 4.35 4.29 13.21
CA THR A 47 5.36 4.18 12.15
C THR A 47 5.02 3.10 11.11
N GLY A 48 4.22 2.10 11.49
CA GLY A 48 3.85 0.95 10.66
C GLY A 48 5.01 -0.02 10.35
N MET A 49 6.19 0.18 10.95
CA MET A 49 7.41 -0.58 10.66
C MET A 49 7.66 -1.71 11.65
N ASN A 50 7.15 -1.60 12.88
CA ASN A 50 7.36 -2.57 13.96
C ASN A 50 6.07 -3.32 14.35
N LEU A 51 5.16 -3.51 13.39
CA LEU A 51 3.91 -4.24 13.61
C LEU A 51 4.16 -5.74 13.77
N GLN A 52 3.80 -6.27 14.93
CA GLN A 52 3.86 -7.69 15.25
C GLN A 52 2.84 -8.49 14.41
N PRO A 53 3.15 -9.76 14.04
CA PRO A 53 2.21 -10.61 13.32
C PRO A 53 0.86 -10.81 14.04
N SER A 54 0.86 -10.78 15.38
CA SER A 54 -0.36 -10.81 16.20
C SER A 54 -1.26 -9.60 15.93
N GLN A 55 -0.69 -8.39 15.92
CA GLN A 55 -1.40 -7.14 15.64
C GLN A 55 -1.97 -7.12 14.22
N LYS A 56 -1.22 -7.64 13.23
CA LYS A 56 -1.72 -7.77 11.85
C LYS A 56 -2.89 -8.74 11.77
N LYS A 57 -2.84 -9.88 12.48
CA LYS A 57 -3.97 -10.83 12.53
C LYS A 57 -5.19 -10.23 13.21
N GLU A 58 -4.99 -9.43 14.24
CA GLU A 58 -6.07 -8.78 14.98
C GLU A 58 -6.74 -7.67 14.16
N ALA A 59 -5.94 -6.88 13.45
CA ALA A 59 -6.44 -5.91 12.47
C ALA A 59 -7.28 -6.59 11.37
N ALA A 60 -6.91 -7.82 10.97
CA ALA A 60 -7.63 -8.58 9.95
C ALA A 60 -9.04 -8.92 10.41
N LYS A 61 -9.15 -9.34 11.67
CA LYS A 61 -10.44 -9.64 12.30
C LYS A 61 -11.27 -8.38 12.49
N GLN A 62 -10.66 -7.29 12.96
CA GLN A 62 -11.37 -6.05 13.25
C GLN A 62 -11.88 -5.34 11.99
N CYS A 63 -11.13 -5.43 10.89
CA CYS A 63 -11.48 -4.78 9.63
C CYS A 63 -12.22 -5.71 8.65
N ASP A 64 -12.61 -6.92 9.08
CA ASP A 64 -13.21 -7.97 8.26
C ASP A 64 -12.49 -8.14 6.90
N CYS A 65 -11.17 -8.32 6.97
CA CYS A 65 -10.30 -8.40 5.80
C CYS A 65 -9.25 -9.51 5.92
N THR A 66 -8.62 -9.86 4.81
CA THR A 66 -7.59 -10.90 4.80
C THR A 66 -6.24 -10.32 5.25
N LEU A 67 -5.34 -11.17 5.74
CA LEU A 67 -3.97 -10.72 6.05
C LEU A 67 -3.26 -10.16 4.80
N LEU A 68 -3.63 -10.65 3.61
CA LEU A 68 -3.14 -10.13 2.34
C LEU A 68 -3.59 -8.68 2.12
N ASP A 69 -4.82 -8.33 2.46
CA ASP A 69 -5.32 -6.95 2.36
C ASP A 69 -4.55 -6.02 3.29
N ILE A 70 -4.17 -6.52 4.47
CA ILE A 70 -3.36 -5.78 5.44
C ILE A 70 -1.95 -5.56 4.94
N GLU A 71 -1.27 -6.61 4.46
CA GLU A 71 0.09 -6.48 3.93
C GLU A 71 0.10 -5.60 2.67
N ASN A 72 -0.94 -5.67 1.83
CA ASN A 72 -1.12 -4.76 0.70
C ASN A 72 -1.32 -3.30 1.15
N ALA A 73 -2.14 -3.05 2.18
CA ALA A 73 -2.37 -1.71 2.71
C ALA A 73 -1.09 -1.14 3.34
N LEU A 74 -0.37 -1.95 4.13
CA LEU A 74 0.92 -1.57 4.71
C LEU A 74 1.97 -1.29 3.65
N ALA A 75 2.09 -2.14 2.64
CA ALA A 75 3.04 -1.92 1.54
C ALA A 75 2.77 -0.63 0.78
N LYS A 76 1.48 -0.32 0.51
CA LYS A 76 1.08 0.96 -0.08
C LYS A 76 1.42 2.13 0.81
N PHE A 77 1.18 2.02 2.11
CA PHE A 77 1.51 3.05 3.08
C PHE A 77 3.02 3.32 3.14
N THR A 78 3.83 2.27 3.31
CA THR A 78 5.30 2.40 3.40
C THR A 78 5.88 2.98 2.13
N TRP A 79 5.49 2.45 0.96
CA TRP A 79 5.95 2.98 -0.33
C TRP A 79 5.57 4.45 -0.51
N ALA A 80 4.34 4.82 -0.16
CA ALA A 80 3.87 6.19 -0.34
C ALA A 80 4.54 7.16 0.65
N LYS A 81 4.89 6.71 1.87
CA LYS A 81 5.69 7.47 2.83
C LYS A 81 7.11 7.70 2.31
N GLU A 82 7.77 6.66 1.79
CA GLU A 82 9.11 6.79 1.20
C GLU A 82 9.11 7.66 -0.06
N ALA A 83 8.09 7.52 -0.91
CA ALA A 83 7.91 8.37 -2.08
C ALA A 83 7.71 9.83 -1.68
N HIS A 84 6.91 10.11 -0.66
CA HIS A 84 6.73 11.45 -0.14
C HIS A 84 8.04 12.03 0.42
N GLN A 85 8.82 11.24 1.15
CA GLN A 85 10.13 11.66 1.65
C GLN A 85 11.11 11.98 0.51
N LYS A 86 11.20 11.13 -0.52
CA LYS A 86 12.04 11.43 -1.69
C LYS A 86 11.57 12.64 -2.46
N MET A 87 10.26 12.83 -2.63
CA MET A 87 9.71 14.03 -3.28
C MET A 87 10.01 15.30 -2.48
N ALA A 88 9.96 15.24 -1.15
CA ALA A 88 10.34 16.36 -0.28
C ALA A 88 11.84 16.69 -0.43
N GLN A 89 12.71 15.68 -0.44
CA GLN A 89 14.15 15.87 -0.69
C GLN A 89 14.42 16.47 -2.06
N LEU A 90 13.78 15.99 -3.13
CA LEU A 90 13.92 16.59 -4.47
C LEU A 90 13.49 18.06 -4.49
N LYS A 91 12.44 18.40 -3.77
CA LYS A 91 11.94 19.77 -3.65
C LYS A 91 12.94 20.67 -2.92
N GLU A 92 13.57 20.17 -1.87
CA GLU A 92 14.64 20.88 -1.14
C GLU A 92 15.91 21.05 -1.99
N GLU A 93 16.27 20.03 -2.76
CA GLU A 93 17.41 20.05 -3.69
C GLU A 93 17.14 20.88 -4.97
N GLY A 94 15.94 21.44 -5.14
CA GLY A 94 15.55 22.22 -6.31
C GLY A 94 15.42 21.40 -7.61
N LYS A 95 15.35 20.06 -7.51
CA LYS A 95 15.22 19.16 -8.65
C LYS A 95 13.77 19.14 -9.16
N PRO A 96 13.56 18.89 -10.47
CA PRO A 96 12.22 18.86 -11.04
C PRO A 96 11.37 17.76 -10.39
N MET A 97 10.20 18.16 -9.89
CA MET A 97 9.23 17.24 -9.31
C MET A 97 8.63 16.35 -10.39
N PRO A 98 8.47 15.04 -10.14
CA PRO A 98 7.81 14.14 -11.07
C PRO A 98 6.35 14.58 -11.28
N LYS A 99 5.94 14.63 -12.55
CA LYS A 99 4.61 15.13 -12.95
C LYS A 99 3.57 14.03 -13.06
N SER A 100 4.02 12.77 -13.16
CA SER A 100 3.17 11.61 -13.36
C SER A 100 3.51 10.49 -12.37
N PHE A 101 2.54 9.63 -12.10
CA PHE A 101 2.77 8.44 -11.26
C PHE A 101 3.87 7.53 -11.85
N ALA A 102 3.96 7.43 -13.17
CA ALA A 102 4.99 6.65 -13.85
C ALA A 102 6.41 7.20 -13.59
N GLU A 103 6.56 8.53 -13.52
CA GLU A 103 7.83 9.16 -13.13
C GLU A 103 8.15 8.91 -11.65
N VAL A 104 7.14 8.97 -10.77
CA VAL A 104 7.32 8.63 -9.35
C VAL A 104 7.77 7.17 -9.21
N GLN A 105 7.17 6.24 -9.95
CA GLN A 105 7.58 4.83 -9.96
C GLN A 105 9.03 4.65 -10.44
N LYS A 106 9.43 5.36 -11.50
CA LYS A 106 10.83 5.34 -12.01
C LYS A 106 11.81 5.89 -10.96
N LEU A 107 11.46 6.99 -10.31
CA LEU A 107 12.26 7.59 -9.24
C LEU A 107 12.41 6.66 -8.02
N MET A 108 11.35 5.94 -7.68
CA MET A 108 11.33 5.00 -6.56
C MET A 108 12.02 3.68 -6.88
N GLY A 109 12.14 3.32 -8.16
CA GLY A 109 12.70 2.03 -8.61
C GLY A 109 11.88 0.81 -8.17
N SER A 110 10.67 1.02 -7.66
CA SER A 110 9.81 -0.02 -7.08
C SER A 110 8.35 0.41 -7.09
N THR A 111 7.45 -0.56 -6.93
CA THR A 111 6.01 -0.32 -6.79
C THR A 111 5.49 -0.80 -5.43
N PRO A 112 4.32 -0.30 -4.98
CA PRO A 112 3.65 -0.82 -3.79
C PRO A 112 3.43 -2.34 -3.83
N LEU A 113 3.20 -2.91 -5.01
CA LEU A 113 3.01 -4.35 -5.19
C LEU A 113 4.30 -5.13 -4.93
N ASP A 114 5.46 -4.57 -5.30
CA ASP A 114 6.76 -5.19 -5.03
C ASP A 114 7.06 -5.23 -3.52
N HIS A 115 6.67 -4.18 -2.81
CA HIS A 115 6.75 -4.15 -1.34
C HIS A 115 5.82 -5.17 -0.69
N ALA A 116 4.58 -5.30 -1.16
CA ALA A 116 3.63 -6.28 -0.64
C ALA A 116 4.16 -7.72 -0.81
N ARG A 117 4.73 -8.01 -1.99
CA ARG A 117 5.36 -9.30 -2.27
C ARG A 117 6.57 -9.56 -1.36
N SER A 118 7.43 -8.56 -1.15
CA SER A 118 8.59 -8.67 -0.25
C SER A 118 8.16 -8.93 1.21
N ASN A 119 7.17 -8.19 1.71
CA ASN A 119 6.65 -8.36 3.07
C ASN A 119 6.00 -9.73 3.27
N MET A 120 5.20 -10.18 2.31
CA MET A 120 4.60 -11.51 2.34
C MET A 120 5.65 -12.63 2.31
N ALA A 121 6.73 -12.46 1.54
CA ALA A 121 7.86 -13.41 1.54
C ALA A 121 8.59 -13.42 2.90
N LYS A 122 8.84 -12.25 3.51
CA LYS A 122 9.50 -12.11 4.81
C LYS A 122 8.66 -12.66 5.97
N SER A 123 7.34 -12.54 5.89
CA SER A 123 6.40 -13.07 6.90
C SER A 123 6.25 -14.60 6.89
N GLY A 124 6.94 -15.30 5.97
CA GLY A 124 6.86 -16.76 5.82
C GLY A 124 5.53 -17.26 5.24
N GLN A 125 4.63 -16.37 4.84
CA GLN A 125 3.33 -16.73 4.26
C GLN A 125 3.38 -17.11 2.78
N ILE A 126 4.47 -16.78 2.09
CA ILE A 126 4.75 -17.26 0.73
C ILE A 126 5.90 -18.26 0.82
N SER A 127 5.55 -19.53 0.89
CA SER A 127 6.47 -20.63 0.59
C SER A 127 6.94 -20.53 -0.88
N ARG A 128 8.16 -20.97 -1.20
CA ARG A 128 8.63 -21.14 -2.60
C ARG A 128 7.65 -21.96 -3.46
N ASN A 129 6.82 -22.78 -2.84
CA ASN A 129 5.79 -23.58 -3.51
C ASN A 129 4.38 -22.95 -3.49
N ALA A 130 4.21 -21.76 -2.92
CA ALA A 130 2.93 -21.09 -2.85
C ALA A 130 2.47 -20.63 -4.25
N LEU A 131 1.17 -20.77 -4.50
CA LEU A 131 0.53 -20.35 -5.74
C LEU A 131 0.54 -18.82 -5.85
N CYS A 132 0.72 -18.30 -7.06
CA CYS A 132 0.64 -16.87 -7.32
C CYS A 132 -0.69 -16.30 -6.80
N PRO A 133 -0.69 -15.25 -5.97
CA PRO A 133 -1.89 -14.57 -5.50
C PRO A 133 -2.66 -13.87 -6.63
N CYS A 134 -2.10 -13.83 -7.85
CA CYS A 134 -2.76 -13.37 -9.07
C CYS A 134 -3.80 -14.35 -9.65
N GLY A 135 -4.11 -15.46 -8.95
CA GLY A 135 -5.09 -16.45 -9.41
C GLY A 135 -4.61 -17.36 -10.55
N SER A 136 -3.41 -17.14 -11.07
CA SER A 136 -2.85 -17.91 -12.21
C SER A 136 -2.45 -19.34 -11.86
N LYS A 137 -2.49 -19.73 -10.58
CA LYS A 137 -2.01 -21.02 -10.04
C LYS A 137 -0.55 -21.36 -10.40
N LYS A 138 0.22 -20.41 -10.92
CA LYS A 138 1.65 -20.61 -11.20
C LYS A 138 2.43 -20.50 -9.89
N ARG A 139 3.38 -21.41 -9.67
CA ARG A 139 4.33 -21.33 -8.55
C ARG A 139 5.38 -20.25 -8.87
N TYR A 140 5.83 -19.55 -7.84
CA TYR A 140 7.00 -18.67 -7.97
C TYR A 140 8.23 -19.56 -8.21
N LYS A 141 8.79 -19.50 -9.43
CA LYS A 141 10.03 -20.21 -9.78
C LYS A 141 11.24 -19.47 -9.20
#